data_AF-G3MPI3-F1
#
_entry.id   AF-G3MPI3-F1
#
_cell.length_a   1.000
_cell.length_b   1.000
_cell.length_c   1.000
_cell.angle_alpha   90.00
_cell.angle_beta   90.00
_cell.angle_gamma   90.00
#
_symmetry.space_group_name_H-M   'P 1'
#
loop_
_entity.id
_entity.type
_entity.pdbx_description
1 polymer ?
#
loop_
_entity_poly.entity_id
_entity_poly.type
_entity_poly.pdbx_seq_one_letter_code
_entity_poly.pdbx_strand_id
1 'polypeptide(L)'
;MALPSVRCAARIPRKSFRNSFCLLRSIYNSASAAQILLAGLVRSSSTSTPSSASASVWDLVGAVALERKPIVTPELNALEKQYLEILRTIEVEGSLLSDHELQLIEEKQKKTGDTDEAVAIKVRTAQDIEEDWFKRAQEFKPAPRITEADAKGDTRTTQRLLDQPLLLVVNQQLGKGHRWILPQAVHAEGETLRQTAERALTEVCGPALEAFFLGYAPAGYYSYYYPPEFQKDGIQGAKVFFFKAQLRNGGLSVADLKKLKKADDFSWLSYKELGSKMLPRYHKAVRAFLMAPEETPYQQLLDRALSSVTRRKASITPEIGTECKVAAKAGKS
;
A
#
# COMPACT_ATOMS: atom_id res chain seq x y z
N MET A 1 6.48 -37.51 26.56
CA MET A 1 6.50 -38.61 25.57
C MET A 1 6.23 -38.02 24.21
N ALA A 2 7.19 -38.17 23.29
CA ALA A 2 7.17 -37.54 21.96
C ALA A 2 6.21 -38.29 21.02
N LEU A 3 5.38 -37.55 20.29
CA LEU A 3 4.50 -38.09 19.26
C LEU A 3 5.28 -38.29 17.94
N PRO A 4 5.06 -39.39 17.20
CA PRO A 4 5.71 -39.60 15.92
C PRO A 4 5.09 -38.72 14.82
N SER A 5 5.97 -38.03 14.09
CA SER A 5 5.66 -37.27 12.88
C SER A 5 5.23 -38.20 11.76
N VAL A 6 3.96 -38.14 11.36
CA VAL A 6 3.46 -38.79 10.14
C VAL A 6 3.53 -37.77 9.01
N ARG A 7 4.45 -37.99 8.07
CA ARG A 7 4.56 -37.25 6.81
C ARG A 7 3.54 -37.80 5.81
N CYS A 8 2.45 -37.08 5.57
CA CYS A 8 1.56 -37.35 4.44
C CYS A 8 2.18 -36.75 3.16
N ALA A 9 2.71 -37.62 2.30
CA ALA A 9 3.17 -37.25 0.97
C ALA A 9 1.98 -37.22 0.00
N ALA A 10 1.51 -36.03 -0.36
CA ALA A 10 0.56 -35.87 -1.46
C ALA A 10 1.28 -36.00 -2.81
N ARG A 11 1.00 -37.08 -3.55
CA ARG A 11 1.40 -37.23 -4.96
C ARG A 11 0.43 -36.42 -5.83
N ILE A 12 0.87 -35.26 -6.33
CA ILE A 12 0.17 -34.49 -7.36
C ILE A 12 0.52 -35.09 -8.73
N PRO A 13 -0.45 -35.43 -9.60
CA PRO A 13 -0.17 -35.87 -10.96
C PRO A 13 0.38 -34.73 -11.83
N ARG A 14 1.64 -34.87 -12.26
CA ARG A 14 2.33 -33.96 -13.18
C ARG A 14 1.87 -34.16 -14.63
N LYS A 15 0.69 -33.67 -15.03
CA LYS A 15 0.36 -33.43 -16.46
C LYS A 15 -0.68 -32.31 -16.60
N SER A 16 -0.22 -31.06 -16.68
CA SER A 16 -0.72 -30.00 -17.59
C SER A 16 -0.14 -28.64 -17.16
N PHE A 17 1.13 -28.42 -17.48
CA PHE A 17 1.77 -27.09 -17.39
C PHE A 17 2.62 -26.88 -18.65
N ARG A 18 1.94 -26.72 -19.79
CA ARG A 18 2.52 -26.15 -21.00
C ARG A 18 1.42 -25.36 -21.69
N ASN A 19 1.26 -24.09 -21.30
CA ASN A 19 0.84 -22.97 -22.15
C ASN A 19 0.46 -21.73 -21.31
N SER A 20 1.43 -21.11 -20.62
CA SER A 20 1.26 -19.74 -20.06
C SER A 20 2.53 -18.88 -20.06
N PHE A 21 3.59 -19.27 -20.77
CA PHE A 21 4.84 -18.49 -20.88
C PHE A 21 5.06 -17.97 -22.30
N CYS A 22 4.05 -17.32 -22.89
CA CYS A 22 4.16 -16.73 -24.25
C CYS A 22 3.61 -15.29 -24.36
N LEU A 23 3.41 -14.55 -23.26
CA LEU A 23 2.89 -13.17 -23.32
C LEU A 23 3.76 -12.09 -22.65
N LEU A 24 5.03 -12.38 -22.36
CA LEU A 24 5.97 -11.38 -21.83
C LEU A 24 7.24 -11.17 -22.68
N ARG A 25 7.26 -11.66 -23.93
CA ARG A 25 8.46 -11.55 -24.81
C ARG A 25 8.29 -10.71 -26.07
N SER A 26 7.23 -9.90 -26.17
CA SER A 26 6.95 -9.11 -27.37
C SER A 26 6.88 -7.61 -27.11
N ILE A 27 7.87 -7.01 -26.41
CA ILE A 27 8.07 -5.55 -26.46
C ILE A 27 9.54 -5.10 -26.61
N TYR A 28 10.55 -5.92 -26.31
CA TYR A 28 11.95 -5.48 -26.53
C TYR A 28 12.77 -6.54 -27.25
N ASN A 29 12.80 -6.43 -28.58
CA ASN A 29 13.79 -7.06 -29.43
C ASN A 29 14.10 -6.11 -30.61
N SER A 30 14.92 -5.10 -30.36
CA SER A 30 15.85 -4.60 -31.38
C SER A 30 17.25 -4.84 -30.84
N ALA A 31 17.90 -5.84 -31.42
CA ALA A 31 19.26 -6.22 -31.14
C ALA A 31 20.21 -5.18 -31.72
N SER A 32 21.12 -4.68 -30.90
CA SER A 32 22.50 -4.44 -31.32
C SER A 32 23.40 -5.12 -30.31
N ALA A 33 24.07 -6.16 -30.76
CA ALA A 33 25.02 -6.94 -30.00
C ALA A 33 26.36 -6.19 -29.94
N ALA A 34 26.92 -6.06 -28.74
CA ALA A 34 28.36 -5.91 -28.58
C ALA A 34 28.76 -6.52 -27.22
N GLN A 35 29.52 -7.61 -27.31
CA GLN A 35 30.20 -8.30 -26.21
C GLN A 35 31.23 -7.37 -25.56
N ILE A 36 31.26 -7.24 -24.22
CA ILE A 36 32.52 -7.00 -23.47
C ILE A 36 32.42 -7.63 -22.05
N LEU A 37 33.19 -8.72 -21.89
CA LEU A 37 33.99 -9.22 -20.76
C LEU A 37 33.64 -8.87 -19.29
N LEU A 38 33.68 -9.94 -18.46
CA LEU A 38 33.85 -9.91 -17.01
C LEU A 38 35.10 -9.12 -16.61
N ALA A 39 34.92 -8.10 -15.76
CA ALA A 39 35.99 -7.53 -14.93
C ALA A 39 35.41 -7.11 -13.58
N GLY A 40 36.12 -7.46 -12.50
CA GLY A 40 35.71 -7.33 -11.12
C GLY A 40 35.40 -5.90 -10.68
N LEU A 41 34.41 -5.78 -9.81
CA LEU A 41 33.97 -4.52 -9.22
C LEU A 41 34.92 -4.12 -8.07
N VAL A 42 36.06 -3.52 -8.40
CA VAL A 42 36.83 -2.70 -7.45
C VAL A 42 36.05 -1.39 -7.28
N ARG A 43 35.58 -1.12 -6.06
CA ARG A 43 35.04 0.20 -5.68
C ARG A 43 36.18 1.21 -5.71
N SER A 44 36.29 1.94 -6.82
CA SER A 44 37.14 3.12 -6.89
C SER A 44 36.47 4.27 -6.15
N SER A 45 36.99 4.61 -4.97
CA SER A 45 36.69 5.85 -4.27
C SER A 45 37.31 7.01 -5.06
N SER A 46 36.54 7.64 -5.95
CA SER A 46 37.01 8.86 -6.62
C SER A 46 36.92 10.03 -5.64
N THR A 47 38.04 10.37 -4.99
CA THR A 47 38.25 11.68 -4.38
C THR A 47 38.44 12.70 -5.50
N SER A 48 37.35 13.35 -5.91
CA SER A 48 37.45 14.52 -6.79
C SER A 48 38.01 15.70 -5.99
N THR A 49 39.20 16.17 -6.35
CA THR A 49 39.71 17.49 -5.96
C THR A 49 38.74 18.59 -6.41
N PRO A 50 38.42 19.59 -5.57
CA PRO A 50 37.51 20.66 -5.97
C PRO A 50 38.21 21.55 -7.02
N SER A 51 37.78 21.45 -8.28
CA SER A 51 38.18 22.43 -9.29
C SER A 51 37.50 23.77 -8.99
N SER A 52 38.28 24.85 -8.94
CA SER A 52 37.85 26.23 -8.79
C SER A 52 37.11 26.76 -10.04
N ALA A 53 36.05 26.09 -10.45
CA ALA A 53 34.99 26.72 -11.24
C ALA A 53 34.13 27.52 -10.26
N SER A 54 33.65 28.71 -10.64
CA SER A 54 32.72 29.54 -9.86
C SER A 54 31.51 28.70 -9.43
N ALA A 55 31.63 28.03 -8.28
CA ALA A 55 30.63 27.08 -7.82
C ALA A 55 29.42 27.91 -7.42
N SER A 56 28.33 27.80 -8.18
CA SER A 56 27.03 28.29 -7.74
C SER A 56 26.81 27.77 -6.32
N VAL A 57 26.74 28.67 -5.34
CA VAL A 57 26.53 28.27 -3.95
C VAL A 57 25.05 27.90 -3.83
N TRP A 58 24.79 26.68 -3.39
CA TRP A 58 23.44 26.17 -3.17
C TRP A 58 23.26 25.87 -1.69
N ASP A 59 22.15 26.32 -1.12
CA ASP A 59 21.79 25.90 0.23
C ASP A 59 21.38 24.44 0.23
N LEU A 60 22.00 23.66 1.10
CA LEU A 60 21.56 22.30 1.39
C LEU A 60 20.44 22.37 2.42
N VAL A 61 19.32 21.73 2.12
CA VAL A 61 18.13 21.74 2.99
C VAL A 61 17.72 20.29 3.26
N GLY A 62 17.57 19.95 4.55
CA GLY A 62 17.02 18.67 4.98
C GLY A 62 15.52 18.80 5.22
N ALA A 63 14.71 17.98 4.55
CA ALA A 63 13.27 17.95 4.69
C ALA A 63 12.77 16.57 5.14
N VAL A 64 11.66 16.54 5.89
CA VAL A 64 11.06 15.31 6.44
C VAL A 64 9.71 15.03 5.80
N ALA A 65 9.60 13.87 5.16
CA ALA A 65 8.32 13.28 4.76
C ALA A 65 7.82 12.38 5.90
N LEU A 66 7.10 12.98 6.86
CA LEU A 66 6.53 12.26 8.00
C LEU A 66 5.20 11.62 7.62
N GLU A 67 5.18 10.29 7.56
CA GLU A 67 4.02 9.49 7.20
C GLU A 67 3.38 8.84 8.43
N ARG A 68 2.05 8.96 8.57
CA ARG A 68 1.22 8.13 9.46
C ARG A 68 0.80 6.91 8.66
N LYS A 69 1.15 5.69 9.13
CA LYS A 69 0.81 4.44 8.42
C LYS A 69 -0.68 4.08 8.56
N PRO A 70 -1.25 3.32 7.61
CA PRO A 70 -2.59 2.77 7.77
C PRO A 70 -2.71 1.98 9.07
N ILE A 71 -3.78 2.25 9.82
CA ILE A 71 -4.12 1.55 11.07
C ILE A 71 -5.08 0.40 10.74
N VAL A 72 -5.96 0.59 9.76
CA VAL A 72 -6.95 -0.37 9.31
C VAL A 72 -6.59 -0.86 7.91
N THR A 73 -6.96 -2.09 7.58
CA THR A 73 -6.80 -2.61 6.21
C THR A 73 -7.71 -1.87 5.22
N PRO A 74 -7.29 -1.69 3.96
CA PRO A 74 -8.18 -1.14 2.93
C PRO A 74 -9.39 -2.04 2.68
N GLU A 75 -10.49 -1.46 2.22
CA GLU A 75 -11.67 -2.24 1.85
C GLU A 75 -11.44 -2.98 0.53
N LEU A 76 -11.94 -4.23 0.49
CA LEU A 76 -11.82 -5.06 -0.70
C LEU A 76 -12.71 -4.53 -1.83
N ASN A 77 -12.14 -4.52 -3.03
CA ASN A 77 -12.88 -4.21 -4.26
C ASN A 77 -13.97 -5.27 -4.53
N ALA A 78 -14.96 -4.93 -5.38
CA ALA A 78 -16.05 -5.85 -5.73
C ALA A 78 -15.53 -7.17 -6.34
N LEU A 79 -14.53 -7.09 -7.21
CA LEU A 79 -13.87 -8.26 -7.78
C LEU A 79 -13.14 -9.08 -6.72
N GLU A 80 -12.40 -8.42 -5.82
CA GLU A 80 -11.67 -9.10 -4.76
C GLU A 80 -12.61 -9.85 -3.83
N LYS A 81 -13.79 -9.30 -3.55
CA LYS A 81 -14.85 -9.99 -2.79
C LYS A 81 -15.33 -11.26 -3.49
N GLN A 82 -15.60 -11.18 -4.80
CA GLN A 82 -16.02 -12.35 -5.58
C GLN A 82 -14.92 -13.41 -5.65
N TYR A 83 -13.68 -13.00 -5.88
CA TYR A 83 -12.54 -13.90 -5.94
C TYR A 83 -12.26 -14.56 -4.58
N LEU A 84 -12.37 -13.80 -3.50
CA LEU A 84 -12.22 -14.31 -2.14
C LEU A 84 -13.28 -15.37 -1.84
N GLU A 85 -14.52 -15.16 -2.28
CA GLU A 85 -15.58 -16.17 -2.12
C GLU A 85 -15.26 -17.47 -2.86
N ILE A 86 -14.78 -17.37 -4.11
CA ILE A 86 -14.33 -18.54 -4.87
C ILE A 86 -13.20 -19.27 -4.13
N LEU A 87 -12.23 -18.54 -3.58
CA LEU A 87 -11.14 -19.13 -2.81
C LEU A 87 -11.64 -19.86 -1.56
N ARG A 88 -12.63 -19.29 -0.85
CA ARG A 88 -13.26 -19.95 0.30
C ARG A 88 -13.98 -21.23 -0.11
N THR A 89 -14.73 -21.22 -1.22
CA THR A 89 -15.40 -22.42 -1.72
C THR A 89 -14.40 -23.52 -2.04
N ILE A 90 -13.31 -23.18 -2.75
CA ILE A 90 -12.24 -24.14 -3.08
C ILE A 90 -11.57 -24.68 -1.81
N GLU A 91 -11.34 -23.83 -0.80
CA GLU A 91 -10.75 -24.23 0.47
C GLU A 91 -11.65 -25.23 1.20
N VAL A 92 -12.96 -24.97 1.28
CA VAL A 92 -13.93 -25.85 1.94
C VAL A 92 -14.08 -27.17 1.17
N GLU A 93 -14.23 -27.13 -0.15
CA GLU A 93 -14.36 -28.34 -0.99
C GLU A 93 -13.08 -29.20 -0.98
N GLY A 94 -11.92 -28.55 -0.83
CA GLY A 94 -10.62 -29.21 -0.72
C GLY A 94 -10.26 -29.65 0.70
N SER A 95 -11.01 -29.23 1.72
CA SER A 95 -10.71 -29.55 3.12
C SER A 95 -11.27 -30.89 3.56
N LEU A 96 -10.59 -31.50 4.54
CA LEU A 96 -11.13 -32.60 5.31
C LEU A 96 -12.04 -32.07 6.41
N LEU A 97 -12.92 -32.93 6.94
CA LEU A 97 -13.76 -32.61 8.08
C LEU A 97 -12.90 -32.20 9.28
N SER A 98 -13.24 -31.05 9.86
CA SER A 98 -12.68 -30.55 11.10
C SER A 98 -13.18 -31.33 12.31
N ASP A 99 -12.46 -31.26 13.43
CA ASP A 99 -12.85 -31.92 14.68
C ASP A 99 -14.26 -31.49 15.14
N HIS A 100 -14.62 -30.22 14.90
CA HIS A 100 -15.95 -29.70 15.23
C HIS A 100 -17.05 -30.33 14.35
N GLU A 101 -16.80 -30.50 13.05
CA GLU A 101 -17.76 -31.13 12.14
C GLU A 101 -17.93 -32.61 12.46
N LEU A 102 -16.85 -33.31 12.80
CA LEU A 102 -16.89 -34.71 13.25
C LEU A 102 -17.73 -34.85 14.52
N GLN A 103 -17.52 -33.98 15.52
CA GLN A 103 -18.34 -33.96 16.74
C GLN A 103 -19.83 -33.74 16.45
N LEU A 104 -20.17 -32.79 15.58
CA LEU A 104 -21.56 -32.55 15.17
C LEU A 104 -22.19 -33.77 14.49
N ILE A 105 -21.44 -34.50 13.67
CA ILE A 105 -21.91 -35.72 13.01
C ILE A 105 -22.16 -36.82 14.05
N GLU A 106 -21.23 -37.05 14.96
CA GLU A 106 -21.36 -38.05 16.02
C GLU A 106 -22.53 -37.76 16.97
N GLU A 107 -22.70 -36.50 17.39
CA GLU A 107 -23.82 -36.09 18.25
C GLU A 107 -25.16 -36.26 17.55
N LYS A 108 -25.25 -35.95 16.25
CA LYS A 108 -26.47 -36.18 15.45
C LYS A 108 -26.80 -37.67 15.32
N GLN A 109 -25.80 -38.52 15.09
CA GLN A 109 -26.00 -39.98 15.00
C GLN A 109 -26.48 -40.57 16.32
N LYS A 110 -25.87 -40.16 17.44
CA LYS A 110 -26.29 -40.59 18.80
C LYS A 110 -27.73 -40.17 19.11
N LYS A 111 -28.14 -38.95 18.70
CA LYS A 111 -29.53 -38.46 18.87
C LYS A 111 -30.57 -39.26 18.07
N THR A 112 -30.21 -39.88 16.96
CA THR A 112 -31.14 -40.68 16.13
C THR A 112 -31.26 -42.15 16.52
N GLY A 113 -30.30 -42.68 17.28
CA GLY A 113 -30.15 -44.12 17.53
C GLY A 113 -30.52 -44.60 18.94
N ASP A 114 -30.74 -43.71 19.91
CA ASP A 114 -30.87 -44.09 21.32
C ASP A 114 -32.12 -43.46 21.96
N THR A 115 -33.12 -44.30 22.28
CA THR A 115 -34.35 -43.93 23.00
C THR A 115 -34.31 -44.28 24.48
N ASP A 116 -33.24 -44.93 24.97
CA ASP A 116 -33.19 -45.45 26.33
C ASP A 116 -32.01 -44.88 27.14
N GLU A 117 -32.37 -44.10 28.14
CA GLU A 117 -31.66 -43.78 29.39
C GLU A 117 -30.11 -43.70 29.36
N ALA A 118 -29.57 -42.48 29.15
CA ALA A 118 -28.16 -42.17 29.43
C ALA A 118 -28.01 -41.07 30.49
N VAL A 119 -27.18 -41.38 31.47
CA VAL A 119 -26.80 -40.58 32.65
C VAL A 119 -26.37 -39.16 32.28
N ALA A 120 -26.96 -38.18 32.98
CA ALA A 120 -26.76 -36.73 32.81
C ALA A 120 -25.36 -36.23 33.20
N ILE A 121 -24.33 -36.57 32.41
CA ILE A 121 -23.10 -35.78 32.42
C ILE A 121 -23.35 -34.59 31.50
N LYS A 122 -23.35 -33.38 32.08
CA LYS A 122 -23.60 -32.11 31.40
C LYS A 122 -22.40 -31.72 30.51
N VAL A 123 -22.12 -32.54 29.50
CA VAL A 123 -21.11 -32.24 28.47
C VAL A 123 -21.67 -31.13 27.60
N ARG A 124 -20.90 -30.05 27.39
CA ARG A 124 -21.29 -28.98 26.46
C ARG A 124 -21.38 -29.57 25.05
N THR A 125 -22.57 -29.53 24.47
CA THR A 125 -22.83 -29.99 23.10
C THR A 125 -22.10 -29.08 22.11
N ALA A 126 -21.69 -29.58 20.95
CA ALA A 126 -21.12 -28.72 19.90
C ALA A 126 -22.05 -27.55 19.52
N GLN A 127 -23.37 -27.80 19.53
CA GLN A 127 -24.39 -26.76 19.29
C GLN A 127 -24.43 -25.68 20.39
N ASP A 128 -24.27 -26.08 21.67
CA ASP A 128 -24.24 -25.12 22.78
C ASP A 128 -23.03 -24.19 22.65
N ILE A 129 -21.92 -24.71 22.14
CA ILE A 129 -20.69 -23.96 21.89
C ILE A 129 -20.88 -22.94 20.76
N GLU A 130 -21.51 -23.34 19.65
CA GLU A 130 -21.86 -22.42 18.55
C GLU A 130 -22.78 -21.29 19.03
N GLU A 131 -23.78 -21.61 19.85
CA GLU A 131 -24.67 -20.60 20.43
C GLU A 131 -23.91 -19.62 21.34
N ASP A 132 -23.02 -20.11 22.18
CA ASP A 132 -22.19 -19.28 23.05
C ASP A 132 -21.28 -18.34 22.24
N TRP A 133 -20.68 -18.84 21.16
CA TRP A 133 -19.88 -18.01 20.25
C TRP A 133 -20.73 -16.95 19.55
N PHE A 134 -21.92 -17.32 19.10
CA PHE A 134 -22.85 -16.40 18.46
C PHE A 134 -23.31 -15.30 19.42
N LYS A 135 -23.66 -15.65 20.67
CA LYS A 135 -24.02 -14.69 21.73
C LYS A 135 -22.87 -13.69 21.97
N ARG A 136 -21.64 -14.17 22.15
CA ARG A 136 -20.46 -13.32 22.34
C ARG A 136 -20.18 -12.41 21.13
N ALA A 137 -20.37 -12.94 19.91
CA ALA A 137 -20.18 -12.16 18.69
C ALA A 137 -21.21 -11.02 18.56
N GLN A 138 -22.45 -11.23 19.03
CA GLN A 138 -23.48 -10.19 19.06
C GLN A 138 -23.27 -9.15 20.15
N GLU A 139 -22.76 -9.56 21.31
CA GLU A 139 -22.43 -8.65 22.41
C GLU A 139 -21.27 -7.70 22.03
N PHE A 140 -20.32 -8.19 21.25
CA PHE A 140 -19.17 -7.40 20.81
C PHE A 140 -19.54 -6.40 19.71
N LYS A 141 -19.46 -5.10 20.04
CA LYS A 141 -19.63 -4.02 19.07
C LYS A 141 -18.27 -3.54 18.57
N PRO A 142 -17.89 -3.82 17.31
CA PRO A 142 -16.62 -3.35 16.77
C PRO A 142 -16.61 -1.82 16.66
N ALA A 143 -15.42 -1.22 16.84
CA ALA A 143 -15.24 0.20 16.61
C ALA A 143 -15.51 0.56 15.13
N PRO A 144 -16.14 1.72 14.86
CA PRO A 144 -16.40 2.13 13.49
C PRO A 144 -15.09 2.39 12.74
N ARG A 145 -15.03 1.95 11.49
CA ARG A 145 -13.87 2.19 10.60
C ARG A 145 -13.80 3.64 10.11
N ILE A 146 -14.97 4.27 9.95
CA ILE A 146 -15.13 5.67 9.58
C ILE A 146 -15.20 6.48 10.87
N THR A 147 -14.33 7.47 11.03
CA THR A 147 -14.30 8.29 12.25
C THR A 147 -15.09 9.58 12.09
N GLU A 148 -15.34 10.28 13.19
CA GLU A 148 -15.96 11.61 13.14
C GLU A 148 -15.13 12.62 12.33
N ALA A 149 -13.81 12.47 12.33
CA ALA A 149 -12.91 13.31 11.57
C ALA A 149 -13.07 13.11 10.05
N ASP A 150 -13.43 11.90 9.62
CA ASP A 150 -13.79 11.63 8.22
C ASP A 150 -15.10 12.31 7.85
N ALA A 151 -16.11 12.24 8.73
CA ALA A 151 -17.41 12.87 8.51
C ALA A 151 -17.32 14.40 8.47
N LYS A 152 -16.47 15.01 9.31
CA LYS A 152 -16.23 16.45 9.38
C LYS A 152 -15.24 16.97 8.34
N GLY A 153 -14.41 16.08 7.77
CA GLY A 153 -13.32 16.46 6.84
C GLY A 153 -12.13 17.14 7.54
N ASP A 154 -11.89 16.83 8.82
CA ASP A 154 -10.92 17.51 9.66
C ASP A 154 -9.47 17.10 9.35
N THR A 155 -8.83 17.82 8.43
CA THR A 155 -7.43 17.56 7.98
C THR A 155 -6.35 17.76 9.05
N ARG A 156 -6.68 18.29 10.23
CA ARG A 156 -5.71 18.54 11.32
C ARG A 156 -5.50 17.33 12.23
N THR A 157 -6.30 16.28 12.08
CA THR A 157 -6.22 15.08 12.93
C THR A 157 -5.57 13.92 12.19
N THR A 158 -4.90 13.04 12.94
CA THR A 158 -4.36 11.77 12.43
C THR A 158 -5.40 10.66 12.38
N GLN A 159 -6.51 10.83 13.11
CA GLN A 159 -7.62 9.88 13.26
C GLN A 159 -8.61 9.88 12.08
N ARG A 160 -8.30 10.53 10.96
CA ARG A 160 -9.06 10.44 9.71
C ARG A 160 -8.39 9.44 8.76
N LEU A 161 -9.13 8.85 7.82
CA LEU A 161 -8.64 7.96 6.75
C LEU A 161 -7.71 6.87 7.29
N LEU A 162 -8.23 6.05 8.22
CA LEU A 162 -7.43 5.04 8.92
C LEU A 162 -6.87 3.95 8.00
N ASP A 163 -7.47 3.76 6.84
CA ASP A 163 -7.11 2.81 5.79
C ASP A 163 -5.96 3.30 4.88
N GLN A 164 -5.72 4.62 4.83
CA GLN A 164 -4.73 5.24 3.95
C GLN A 164 -3.57 5.84 4.72
N PRO A 165 -2.37 5.93 4.11
CA PRO A 165 -1.28 6.69 4.68
C PRO A 165 -1.55 8.19 4.59
N LEU A 166 -1.25 8.94 5.65
CA LEU A 166 -1.30 10.40 5.66
C LEU A 166 0.11 10.98 5.74
N LEU A 167 0.33 12.09 5.06
CA LEU A 167 1.58 12.83 5.07
C LEU A 167 1.40 14.16 5.79
N LEU A 168 2.33 14.50 6.68
CA LEU A 168 2.34 15.81 7.33
C LEU A 168 2.79 16.89 6.34
N VAL A 169 1.97 17.93 6.21
CA VAL A 169 2.28 19.13 5.43
C VAL A 169 2.09 20.34 6.31
N VAL A 170 3.05 21.25 6.29
CA VAL A 170 3.06 22.45 7.13
C VAL A 170 3.07 23.70 6.28
N ASN A 171 2.41 24.75 6.75
CA ASN A 171 2.47 26.07 6.15
C ASN A 171 3.65 26.85 6.75
N GLN A 172 4.85 26.55 6.26
CA GLN A 172 6.10 27.07 6.78
C GLN A 172 6.41 28.46 6.19
N GLN A 173 6.94 29.34 7.04
CA GLN A 173 7.43 30.65 6.60
C GLN A 173 8.76 30.50 5.87
N LEU A 174 8.80 30.91 4.60
CA LEU A 174 9.98 30.96 3.75
C LEU A 174 10.20 32.41 3.31
N GLY A 175 11.22 33.07 3.87
CA GLY A 175 11.47 34.49 3.65
C GLY A 175 10.30 35.33 4.15
N LYS A 176 9.65 36.08 3.26
CA LYS A 176 8.50 36.94 3.59
C LYS A 176 7.14 36.24 3.45
N GLY A 177 7.08 35.03 2.87
CA GLY A 177 5.82 34.36 2.54
C GLY A 177 5.68 33.00 3.22
N HIS A 178 4.44 32.51 3.30
CA HIS A 178 4.14 31.16 3.79
C HIS A 178 3.86 30.23 2.62
N ARG A 179 4.37 29.00 2.70
CA ARG A 179 4.14 27.97 1.67
C ARG A 179 3.83 26.63 2.32
N TRP A 180 2.91 25.88 1.70
CA TRP A 180 2.61 24.51 2.05
C TRP A 180 3.69 23.57 1.52
N ILE A 181 4.54 23.10 2.42
CA ILE A 181 5.67 22.24 2.13
C ILE A 181 5.83 21.19 3.23
N LEU A 182 6.75 20.24 3.01
CA LEU A 182 7.19 19.34 4.07
C LEU A 182 8.06 20.11 5.08
N PRO A 183 8.04 19.76 6.38
CA PRO A 183 8.92 20.38 7.37
C PRO A 183 10.37 20.29 6.92
N GLN A 184 11.02 21.45 6.78
CA GLN A 184 12.40 21.52 6.28
C GLN A 184 13.23 22.57 7.02
N ALA A 185 14.54 22.34 7.10
CA ALA A 185 15.50 23.29 7.67
C ALA A 185 16.79 23.32 6.85
N VAL A 186 17.45 24.49 6.87
CA VAL A 186 18.77 24.67 6.25
C VAL A 186 19.80 23.85 7.02
N HIS A 187 20.69 23.19 6.29
CA HIS A 187 21.77 22.40 6.83
C HIS A 187 22.78 23.29 7.58
N ALA A 188 23.18 22.84 8.77
CA ALA A 188 24.22 23.48 9.56
C ALA A 188 25.53 22.68 9.45
N GLU A 189 26.65 23.37 9.45
CA GLU A 189 27.97 22.73 9.41
C GLU A 189 28.18 21.83 10.64
N GLY A 190 28.69 20.61 10.42
CA GLY A 190 28.95 19.63 11.48
C GLY A 190 27.80 18.64 11.75
N GLU A 191 26.64 18.81 11.12
CA GLU A 191 25.55 17.82 11.16
C GLU A 191 25.58 16.89 9.94
N THR A 192 24.81 15.81 9.96
CA THR A 192 24.45 15.05 8.76
C THR A 192 23.13 15.56 8.19
N LEU A 193 22.88 15.38 6.89
CA LEU A 193 21.59 15.78 6.27
C LEU A 193 20.37 15.14 6.95
N ARG A 194 20.51 13.92 7.47
CA ARG A 194 19.46 13.26 8.25
C ARG A 194 19.24 13.96 9.59
N GLN A 195 20.30 14.29 10.32
CA GLN A 195 20.19 15.05 11.58
C GLN A 195 19.56 16.42 11.34
N THR A 196 19.88 17.09 10.23
CA THR A 196 19.21 18.33 9.81
C THR A 196 17.70 18.10 9.62
N ALA A 197 17.30 16.95 9.07
CA ALA A 197 15.88 16.61 8.91
C ALA A 197 15.21 16.32 10.29
N GLU A 198 15.87 15.58 11.17
CA GLU A 198 15.43 15.36 12.56
C GLU A 198 15.23 16.69 13.29
N ARG A 199 16.22 17.60 13.19
CA ARG A 199 16.15 18.96 13.72
C ARG A 199 15.03 19.77 13.08
N ALA A 200 14.83 19.68 11.76
CA ALA A 200 13.75 20.37 11.06
C ALA A 200 12.38 20.00 11.63
N LEU A 201 12.16 18.72 11.95
CA LEU A 201 10.92 18.26 12.56
C LEU A 201 10.73 18.90 13.95
N THR A 202 11.75 18.86 14.80
CA THR A 202 11.67 19.44 16.15
C THR A 202 11.52 20.97 16.12
N GLU A 203 12.20 21.66 15.20
CA GLU A 203 12.15 23.11 15.09
C GLU A 203 10.82 23.64 14.53
N VAL A 204 10.26 22.93 13.54
CA VAL A 204 9.03 23.38 12.87
C VAL A 204 7.80 22.88 13.61
N CYS A 205 7.80 21.62 14.05
CA CYS A 205 6.64 20.96 14.62
C CYS A 205 6.69 20.83 16.15
N GLY A 206 7.84 21.09 16.78
CA GLY A 206 8.05 20.95 18.21
C GLY A 206 8.46 19.53 18.63
N PRO A 207 8.84 19.35 19.91
CA PRO A 207 9.31 18.05 20.43
C PRO A 207 8.19 17.04 20.73
N ALA A 208 6.91 17.43 20.56
CA ALA A 208 5.76 16.58 20.88
C ALA A 208 5.57 15.41 19.89
N LEU A 209 6.19 15.49 18.71
CA LEU A 209 6.13 14.44 17.70
C LEU A 209 7.29 13.46 17.86
N GLU A 210 6.94 12.19 18.05
CA GLU A 210 7.90 11.08 17.98
C GLU A 210 7.89 10.47 16.57
N ALA A 211 9.02 10.59 15.88
CA ALA A 211 9.20 10.09 14.53
C ALA A 211 10.31 9.05 14.43
N PHE A 212 10.08 8.02 13.61
CA PHE A 212 11.06 7.00 13.27
C PHE A 212 11.57 7.19 11.85
N PHE A 213 12.83 7.58 11.71
CA PHE A 213 13.47 7.84 10.41
C PHE A 213 13.90 6.56 9.69
N LEU A 214 13.63 6.50 8.38
CA LEU A 214 13.91 5.34 7.54
C LEU A 214 15.25 5.52 6.82
N GLY A 215 16.29 4.88 7.35
CA GLY A 215 17.63 4.89 6.75
C GLY A 215 18.33 6.25 6.83
N TYR A 216 19.50 6.33 6.18
CA TYR A 216 20.34 7.54 6.14
C TYR A 216 20.43 8.19 4.76
N ALA A 217 19.89 7.54 3.73
CA ALA A 217 19.87 8.07 2.38
C ALA A 217 18.60 8.90 2.13
N PRO A 218 18.69 10.03 1.40
CA PRO A 218 17.51 10.78 1.00
C PRO A 218 16.69 9.96 -0.01
N ALA A 219 15.36 9.99 0.14
CA ALA A 219 14.42 9.30 -0.74
C ALA A 219 14.12 10.09 -2.03
N GLY A 220 14.31 11.41 -2.00
CA GLY A 220 14.10 12.27 -3.15
C GLY A 220 14.81 13.60 -3.00
N TYR A 221 14.80 14.38 -4.07
CA TYR A 221 15.37 15.72 -4.08
C TYR A 221 14.48 16.71 -4.82
N TYR A 222 14.58 17.99 -4.48
CA TYR A 222 13.95 19.08 -5.19
C TYR A 222 14.84 20.32 -5.16
N SER A 223 15.06 20.96 -6.30
CA SER A 223 15.87 22.18 -6.41
C SER A 223 15.04 23.35 -6.89
N TYR A 224 15.24 24.52 -6.30
CA TYR A 224 14.61 25.76 -6.75
C TYR A 224 15.55 26.95 -6.57
N TYR A 225 15.38 27.94 -7.44
CA TYR A 225 16.11 29.21 -7.37
C TYR A 225 15.43 30.17 -6.41
N TYR A 226 16.21 30.94 -5.67
CA TYR A 226 15.67 32.02 -4.86
C TYR A 226 15.27 33.21 -5.73
N PRO A 227 14.18 33.93 -5.38
CA PRO A 227 13.90 35.23 -5.98
C PRO A 227 15.10 36.17 -5.79
N PRO A 228 15.32 37.14 -6.69
CA PRO A 228 16.50 38.01 -6.66
C PRO A 228 16.66 38.76 -5.33
N GLU A 229 15.57 39.06 -4.63
CA GLU A 229 15.58 39.69 -3.29
C GLU A 229 16.29 38.87 -2.19
N PHE A 230 16.34 37.54 -2.36
CA PHE A 230 16.88 36.61 -1.38
C PHE A 230 18.18 35.94 -1.82
N GLN A 231 18.70 36.29 -3.01
CA GLN A 231 20.02 35.88 -3.47
C GLN A 231 21.08 36.74 -2.77
N LYS A 232 21.36 36.40 -1.51
CA LYS A 232 22.45 36.98 -0.74
C LYS A 232 23.69 36.09 -0.87
N ASP A 233 24.87 36.70 -0.80
CA ASP A 233 26.15 35.97 -0.71
C ASP A 233 26.47 35.03 -1.88
N GLY A 234 25.91 35.29 -3.07
CA GLY A 234 26.12 34.46 -4.27
C GLY A 234 25.34 33.13 -4.26
N ILE A 235 24.45 32.94 -3.29
CA ILE A 235 23.60 31.74 -3.19
C ILE A 235 22.46 31.84 -4.20
N GLN A 236 22.45 30.92 -5.17
CA GLN A 236 21.48 30.95 -6.27
C GLN A 236 20.13 30.33 -5.91
N GLY A 237 20.12 29.40 -4.95
CA GLY A 237 18.91 28.66 -4.58
C GLY A 237 19.18 27.57 -3.55
N ALA A 238 18.16 26.73 -3.36
CA ALA A 238 18.21 25.61 -2.43
C ALA A 238 18.06 24.26 -3.13
N LYS A 239 18.78 23.26 -2.61
CA LYS A 239 18.62 21.84 -2.91
C LYS A 239 18.06 21.16 -1.66
N VAL A 240 16.79 20.77 -1.75
CA VAL A 240 16.05 20.10 -0.69
C VAL A 240 16.18 18.59 -0.87
N PHE A 241 16.61 17.90 0.19
CA PHE A 241 16.69 16.45 0.26
C PHE A 241 15.62 15.93 1.20
N PHE A 242 14.79 15.00 0.72
CA PHE A 242 13.68 14.44 1.48
C PHE A 242 14.08 13.16 2.19
N PHE A 243 13.85 13.09 3.50
CA PHE A 243 14.01 11.89 4.30
C PHE A 243 12.65 11.36 4.71
N LYS A 244 12.43 10.05 4.56
CA LYS A 244 11.18 9.42 5.00
C LYS A 244 11.22 9.15 6.49
N ALA A 245 10.14 9.48 7.18
CA ALA A 245 9.94 9.16 8.58
C ALA A 245 8.53 8.61 8.80
N GLN A 246 8.36 7.83 9.85
CA GLN A 246 7.08 7.28 10.28
C GLN A 246 6.68 7.90 11.61
N LEU A 247 5.43 8.35 11.71
CA LEU A 247 4.87 8.80 12.97
C LEU A 247 4.70 7.59 13.89
N ARG A 248 5.32 7.63 15.08
CA ARG A 248 5.08 6.64 16.14
C ARG A 248 3.96 7.11 17.03
N ASN A 249 4.20 8.20 17.74
CA ASN A 249 3.29 8.80 18.70
C ASN A 249 3.44 10.32 18.66
N GLY A 250 2.45 11.02 19.21
CA GLY A 250 2.47 12.47 19.31
C GLY A 250 1.30 13.13 18.60
N GLY A 251 0.83 14.21 19.19
CA GLY A 251 -0.19 15.09 18.62
C GLY A 251 0.44 16.43 18.27
N LEU A 252 -0.07 17.04 17.21
CA LEU A 252 0.23 18.43 16.88
C LEU A 252 -0.97 19.30 17.20
N SER A 253 -0.70 20.46 17.77
CA SER A 253 -1.67 21.53 17.95
C SER A 253 -1.20 22.78 17.23
N VAL A 254 -2.14 23.50 16.62
CA VAL A 254 -1.87 24.78 15.94
C VAL A 254 -1.28 25.80 16.92
N ALA A 255 -1.68 25.73 18.20
CA ALA A 255 -1.16 26.61 19.23
C ALA A 255 0.35 26.43 19.45
N ASP A 256 0.84 25.20 19.35
CA ASP A 256 2.26 24.91 19.57
C ASP A 256 3.13 25.34 18.38
N LEU A 257 2.61 25.20 17.15
CA LEU A 257 3.26 25.74 15.95
C LEU A 257 3.40 27.26 16.00
N LYS A 258 2.32 27.96 16.40
CA LYS A 258 2.33 29.42 16.52
C LYS A 258 3.32 29.94 17.56
N LYS A 259 3.59 29.18 18.63
CA LYS A 259 4.64 29.53 19.61
C LYS A 259 6.03 29.51 18.98
N LEU A 260 6.29 28.57 18.07
CA LEU A 260 7.56 28.41 17.37
C LEU A 260 7.76 29.45 16.26
N LYS A 261 6.69 30.08 15.77
CA LYS A 261 6.67 31.12 14.71
C LYS A 261 7.28 30.70 13.37
N LYS A 262 7.68 29.44 13.19
CA LYS A 262 8.20 28.91 11.92
C LYS A 262 7.10 28.43 10.97
N ALA A 263 5.97 28.00 11.52
CA ALA A 263 4.82 27.55 10.75
C ALA A 263 3.51 28.05 11.37
N ASP A 264 2.55 28.39 10.52
CA ASP A 264 1.26 28.95 10.95
C ASP A 264 0.19 27.89 11.15
N ASP A 265 0.19 26.89 10.27
CA ASP A 265 -0.83 25.85 10.20
C ASP A 265 -0.22 24.55 9.68
N PHE A 266 -0.94 23.45 9.86
CA PHE A 266 -0.54 22.13 9.40
C PHE A 266 -1.77 21.33 8.97
N SER A 267 -1.52 20.32 8.15
CA SER A 267 -2.53 19.38 7.69
C SER A 267 -1.91 18.02 7.44
N TRP A 268 -2.58 16.97 7.90
CA TRP A 268 -2.32 15.59 7.53
C TRP A 268 -3.10 15.29 6.26
N LEU A 269 -2.42 15.10 5.13
CA LEU A 269 -3.05 14.96 3.80
C LEU A 269 -2.86 13.56 3.22
N SER A 270 -3.86 13.08 2.51
CA SER A 270 -3.73 11.87 1.68
C SER A 270 -2.93 12.17 0.41
N TYR A 271 -2.43 11.14 -0.27
CA TYR A 271 -1.68 11.32 -1.52
C TYR A 271 -2.52 11.96 -2.64
N LYS A 272 -3.84 11.78 -2.63
CA LYS A 272 -4.76 12.41 -3.60
C LYS A 272 -4.92 13.91 -3.32
N GLU A 273 -4.98 14.30 -2.05
CA GLU A 273 -5.19 15.69 -1.64
C GLU A 273 -3.93 16.56 -1.74
N LEU A 274 -2.75 15.93 -1.72
CA LEU A 274 -1.45 16.61 -1.75
C LEU A 274 -1.33 17.65 -2.89
N GLY A 275 -1.86 17.31 -4.07
CA GLY A 275 -1.81 18.16 -5.26
C GLY A 275 -2.64 19.44 -5.15
N SER A 276 -3.62 19.50 -4.23
CA SER A 276 -4.47 20.69 -4.04
C SER A 276 -3.79 21.80 -3.22
N LYS A 277 -2.86 21.43 -2.32
CA LYS A 277 -2.20 22.35 -1.40
C LYS A 277 -0.80 22.73 -1.84
N MET A 278 -0.04 21.77 -2.38
CA MET A 278 1.34 21.98 -2.78
C MET A 278 1.45 22.56 -4.19
N LEU A 279 2.55 23.29 -4.45
CA LEU A 279 2.88 23.74 -5.81
C LEU A 279 3.07 22.53 -6.76
N PRO A 280 2.58 22.58 -8.02
CA PRO A 280 2.59 21.42 -8.91
C PRO A 280 3.97 20.78 -9.12
N ARG A 281 5.02 21.58 -9.25
CA ARG A 281 6.40 21.09 -9.41
C ARG A 281 6.93 20.39 -8.16
N TYR A 282 6.63 20.95 -6.98
CA TYR A 282 7.01 20.37 -5.71
C TYR A 282 6.24 19.08 -5.43
N HIS A 283 4.93 19.08 -5.69
CA HIS A 283 4.07 17.91 -5.60
C HIS A 283 4.59 16.74 -6.46
N LYS A 284 5.03 17.01 -7.71
CA LYS A 284 5.62 15.98 -8.58
C LYS A 284 6.88 15.36 -7.97
N ALA A 285 7.76 16.17 -7.38
CA ALA A 285 8.97 15.67 -6.73
C ALA A 285 8.64 14.83 -5.48
N VAL A 286 7.66 15.24 -4.69
CA VAL A 286 7.19 14.49 -3.51
C VAL A 286 6.55 13.17 -3.94
N ARG A 287 5.63 13.19 -4.91
CA ARG A 287 4.96 11.99 -5.42
C ARG A 287 5.93 10.95 -5.98
N ALA A 288 7.09 11.35 -6.50
CA ALA A 288 8.06 10.44 -7.10
C ALA A 288 8.65 9.40 -6.11
N PHE A 289 8.76 9.73 -4.81
CA PHE A 289 9.29 8.82 -3.79
C PHE A 289 8.22 8.30 -2.81
N LEU A 290 6.99 8.79 -2.93
CA LEU A 290 5.84 8.21 -2.24
C LEU A 290 5.45 6.93 -2.98
N MET A 291 5.38 5.81 -2.26
CA MET A 291 4.81 4.57 -2.79
C MET A 291 3.29 4.73 -2.83
N ALA A 292 2.79 5.50 -3.79
CA ALA A 292 1.37 5.66 -4.01
C ALA A 292 0.84 4.40 -4.71
N PRO A 293 -0.11 3.67 -4.11
CA PRO A 293 -0.88 2.71 -4.89
C PRO A 293 -1.70 3.52 -5.89
N GLU A 294 -1.28 3.55 -7.15
CA GLU A 294 -2.19 3.99 -8.20
C GLU A 294 -3.30 2.95 -8.25
N GLU A 295 -4.54 3.39 -8.04
CA GLU A 295 -5.72 2.57 -8.27
C GLU A 295 -5.71 2.20 -9.74
N THR A 296 -5.12 1.06 -10.10
CA THR A 296 -5.29 0.52 -11.44
C THR A 296 -6.77 0.22 -11.58
N PRO A 297 -7.50 0.85 -12.51
CA PRO A 297 -8.91 0.59 -12.69
C PRO A 297 -9.05 -0.88 -13.10
N TYR A 298 -9.41 -1.74 -12.16
CA TYR A 298 -9.52 -3.18 -12.37
C TYR A 298 -10.52 -3.51 -13.48
N GLN A 299 -11.49 -2.63 -13.73
CA GLN A 299 -12.41 -2.68 -14.87
C GLN A 299 -11.67 -2.70 -16.21
N GLN A 300 -10.62 -1.88 -16.40
CA GLN A 300 -9.83 -1.90 -17.63
C GLN A 300 -9.09 -3.23 -17.80
N LEU A 301 -8.62 -3.83 -16.70
CA LEU A 301 -7.97 -5.14 -16.73
C LEU A 301 -8.99 -6.25 -17.05
N LEU A 302 -10.19 -6.18 -16.47
CA LEU A 302 -11.30 -7.08 -16.75
C LEU A 302 -11.77 -6.99 -18.20
N ASP A 303 -12.01 -5.79 -18.72
CA ASP A 303 -12.42 -5.58 -20.11
C ASP A 303 -11.36 -6.09 -21.09
N ARG A 304 -10.08 -5.88 -20.77
CA ARG A 304 -8.96 -6.45 -21.53
C ARG A 304 -8.94 -7.98 -21.46
N ALA A 305 -9.20 -8.56 -20.30
CA ALA A 305 -9.26 -10.01 -20.13
C ALA A 305 -10.46 -10.60 -20.90
N LEU A 306 -11.65 -10.04 -20.75
CA LEU A 306 -12.88 -10.48 -21.41
C LEU A 306 -12.77 -10.34 -22.93
N SER A 307 -12.25 -9.23 -23.44
CA SER A 307 -12.00 -9.05 -24.89
C SER A 307 -10.97 -10.05 -25.45
N SER A 308 -10.00 -10.46 -24.65
CA SER A 308 -9.07 -11.53 -25.06
C SER A 308 -9.75 -12.90 -25.12
N VAL A 309 -10.66 -13.19 -24.19
CA VAL A 309 -11.43 -14.44 -24.15
C VAL A 309 -12.42 -14.50 -25.31
N THR A 310 -13.15 -13.41 -25.60
CA THR A 310 -14.08 -13.36 -26.72
C THR A 310 -13.36 -13.51 -28.06
N ARG A 311 -12.20 -12.86 -28.25
CA ARG A 311 -11.37 -13.03 -29.46
C ARG A 311 -10.92 -14.49 -29.64
N ARG A 312 -10.46 -15.14 -28.56
CA ARG A 312 -10.05 -16.56 -28.60
C ARG A 312 -11.23 -17.48 -28.93
N LYS A 313 -12.41 -17.22 -28.35
CA LYS A 313 -13.63 -17.98 -28.66
C LYS A 313 -14.02 -17.81 -30.14
N ALA A 314 -14.03 -16.58 -30.65
CA ALA A 314 -14.33 -16.27 -32.05
C ALA A 314 -13.36 -16.93 -33.04
N SER A 315 -12.08 -17.10 -32.68
CA SER A 315 -11.11 -17.81 -33.52
C SER A 315 -11.22 -19.34 -33.49
N ILE A 316 -11.92 -19.92 -32.51
CA ILE A 316 -12.01 -21.38 -32.31
C ILE A 316 -13.31 -21.96 -32.89
N THR A 317 -14.38 -21.16 -33.01
CA THR A 317 -15.63 -21.60 -33.66
C THR A 317 -15.71 -21.04 -35.08
N PRO A 318 -15.48 -21.84 -36.15
CA PRO A 318 -16.23 -21.60 -37.35
C PRO A 318 -17.70 -21.83 -36.98
N GLU A 319 -18.55 -20.84 -37.21
CA GLU A 319 -19.99 -21.00 -37.06
C GLU A 319 -20.40 -22.24 -37.86
N ILE A 320 -20.84 -23.30 -37.19
CA ILE A 320 -21.58 -24.37 -37.86
C ILE A 320 -22.88 -23.71 -38.26
N GLY A 321 -22.93 -23.27 -39.52
CA GLY A 321 -24.09 -22.62 -40.12
C GLY A 321 -25.34 -23.44 -39.82
N THR A 322 -26.34 -22.76 -39.27
CA THR A 322 -27.68 -23.26 -39.06
C THR A 322 -28.43 -23.46 -40.38
N GLU A 323 -27.85 -24.19 -41.34
CA GLU A 323 -28.49 -24.53 -42.62
C GLU A 323 -29.10 -25.94 -42.62
N CYS A 324 -28.92 -26.74 -41.56
CA CYS A 324 -29.40 -28.12 -41.54
C CYS A 324 -30.87 -28.32 -41.07
N LYS A 325 -31.70 -27.26 -41.03
CA LYS A 325 -33.13 -27.37 -40.65
C LYS A 325 -34.14 -27.32 -41.80
N VAL A 326 -33.71 -27.21 -43.05
CA VAL A 326 -34.64 -27.16 -44.21
C VAL A 326 -34.83 -28.53 -44.90
N ALA A 327 -33.93 -29.49 -44.71
CA ALA A 327 -33.98 -30.77 -45.44
C ALA A 327 -35.01 -31.81 -44.94
N ALA A 328 -35.73 -31.55 -43.84
CA ALA A 328 -36.67 -32.53 -43.26
C ALA A 328 -38.14 -32.36 -43.70
N LYS A 329 -38.45 -31.48 -44.68
CA LYS A 329 -39.83 -31.21 -45.13
C LYS A 329 -40.14 -31.51 -46.60
N ALA A 330 -39.24 -32.17 -47.33
CA ALA A 330 -39.48 -32.62 -48.70
C ALA A 330 -39.40 -34.15 -48.76
N GLY A 331 -40.48 -34.83 -48.37
CA GLY A 331 -40.50 -36.29 -48.33
C GLY A 331 -41.79 -36.90 -47.80
N LYS A 332 -42.94 -36.34 -48.19
CA LYS A 332 -44.25 -37.01 -48.14
C LYS A 332 -45.07 -36.51 -49.32
N SER A 333 -44.91 -37.19 -50.45
CA SER A 333 -45.90 -37.30 -51.52
C SER A 333 -46.49 -38.70 -51.46
#